data_AF-A0A931QBQ3-F1
#
_entry.id   AF-A0A931QBQ3-F1
#
_cell.length_a   1.000
_cell.length_b   1.000
_cell.length_c   1.000
_cell.angle_alpha   90.00
_cell.angle_beta   90.00
_cell.angle_gamma   90.00
#
_symmetry.space_group_name_H-M   'P 1'
#
loop_
_entity.id
_entity.type
_entity.pdbx_description
1 polymer ?
#
loop_
_entity_poly.entity_id
_entity_poly.type
_entity_poly.pdbx_seq_one_letter_code
_entity_poly.pdbx_strand_id
1 'polypeptide(L)'
;MSGTPMAAGCQMSLALDEGACTEVFQLDESGRHGEVFTRRWVVELILDLAGFTADRDLAAMVAVEPSCGAGAFLVPMVERLVESCRLHGRSLDEARLALRAFDLLPVNAELA
;
A
#
# COMPACT_ATOMS: atom_id res chain seq x y z
N MET A 1 31.15 35.79 39.98
CA MET A 1 31.32 34.71 38.98
C MET A 1 30.92 33.43 39.70
N SER A 2 29.86 32.71 39.37
CA SER A 2 29.17 32.51 38.11
C SER A 2 27.74 32.08 38.41
N GLY A 3 26.76 32.80 37.85
CA GLY A 3 25.38 32.33 37.81
C GLY A 3 25.29 31.18 36.80
N THR A 4 24.74 30.06 37.25
CA THR A 4 24.41 28.92 36.40
C THR A 4 23.09 29.21 35.71
N PRO A 5 22.96 29.04 34.37
CA PRO A 5 21.71 29.31 33.68
C PRO A 5 20.70 28.19 33.97
N MET A 6 19.51 28.56 34.44
CA MET A 6 18.32 27.72 34.41
C MET A 6 17.90 27.58 32.93
N ALA A 7 18.29 26.48 32.29
CA ALA A 7 17.67 26.06 31.05
C ALA A 7 16.23 25.63 31.37
N ALA A 8 15.27 26.50 31.03
CA ALA A 8 13.86 26.17 31.04
C ALA A 8 13.63 25.04 30.01
N GLY A 9 13.64 23.80 30.48
CA GLY A 9 13.10 22.67 29.73
C GLY A 9 11.60 22.88 29.62
N CYS A 10 11.14 23.47 28.52
CA CYS A 10 9.73 23.47 28.17
C CYS A 10 9.37 22.02 27.79
N GLN A 11 9.03 21.22 28.79
CA GLN A 11 8.42 19.91 28.58
C GLN A 11 7.07 20.16 27.94
N MET A 12 6.96 19.91 26.63
CA MET A 12 5.68 19.79 25.95
C MET A 12 5.02 18.52 26.46
N SER A 13 4.31 18.61 27.58
CA SER A 13 3.33 17.60 27.93
C SER A 13 2.17 17.76 26.95
N LEU A 14 2.06 16.84 25.97
CA LEU A 14 0.75 16.54 25.43
C LEU A 14 -0.06 15.98 26.60
N ALA A 15 -0.90 16.83 27.20
CA ALA A 15 -2.05 16.33 27.93
C ALA A 15 -2.88 15.56 26.90
N LEU A 16 -2.77 14.23 26.95
CA LEU A 16 -3.76 13.39 26.30
C LEU A 16 -5.08 13.73 26.99
N ASP A 17 -5.94 14.42 26.27
CA ASP A 17 -7.34 14.55 26.63
C ASP A 17 -7.87 13.14 26.88
N GLU A 18 -8.34 12.84 28.10
CA GLU A 18 -8.98 11.57 28.47
C GLU A 18 -10.38 11.47 27.84
N GLY A 19 -10.43 11.73 26.54
CA GLY A 19 -11.60 11.77 25.68
C GLY A 19 -11.26 11.29 24.27
N ALA A 20 -10.24 10.44 24.11
CA ALA A 20 -10.03 9.75 22.84
C ALA A 20 -11.30 8.92 22.54
N CYS A 21 -12.03 9.30 21.49
CA CYS A 21 -13.08 8.48 20.90
C CYS A 21 -12.46 7.15 20.45
N THR A 22 -12.47 6.15 21.34
CA THR A 22 -12.02 4.78 21.08
C THR A 22 -12.80 4.12 19.93
N GLU A 23 -13.91 4.71 19.50
CA GLU A 23 -14.75 4.20 18.41
C GLU A 23 -14.17 4.44 17.00
N VAL A 24 -13.24 5.37 16.79
CA VAL A 24 -12.73 5.70 15.43
C VAL A 24 -11.71 4.67 14.91
N PHE A 25 -11.16 3.82 15.78
CA PHE A 25 -10.18 2.79 15.42
C PHE A 25 -10.75 1.36 15.46
N GLN A 26 -12.08 1.20 15.42
CA GLN A 26 -12.67 -0.13 15.30
C GLN A 26 -12.50 -0.65 13.88
N LEU A 27 -11.65 -1.66 13.69
CA LEU A 27 -11.52 -2.39 12.42
C LEU A 27 -12.85 -3.10 12.13
N ASP A 28 -13.46 -2.78 10.98
CA ASP A 28 -14.58 -3.57 10.46
C ASP A 28 -14.04 -4.91 9.94
N GLU A 29 -13.89 -5.88 10.84
CA GLU A 29 -13.48 -7.26 10.56
C GLU A 29 -14.31 -7.93 9.45
N SER A 30 -15.54 -7.45 9.24
CA SER A 30 -16.42 -7.99 8.20
C SER A 30 -16.25 -7.35 6.83
N GLY A 31 -15.46 -6.28 6.72
CA GLY A 31 -15.23 -5.53 5.47
C GLY A 31 -16.49 -4.93 4.85
N ARG A 32 -17.61 -4.90 5.58
CA ARG A 32 -18.92 -4.53 5.03
C ARG A 32 -19.07 -3.01 4.84
N HIS A 33 -18.24 -2.21 5.50
CA HIS A 33 -18.24 -0.75 5.40
C HIS A 33 -16.87 -0.26 4.95
N GLY A 34 -16.81 0.46 3.82
CA GLY A 34 -15.61 1.16 3.36
C GLY A 34 -14.93 0.59 2.11
N GLU A 35 -15.37 -0.54 1.55
CA GLU A 35 -14.87 -1.01 0.26
C GLU A 35 -15.34 -0.10 -0.88
N VAL A 36 -14.40 0.66 -1.44
CA VAL A 36 -14.61 1.41 -2.69
C VAL A 36 -14.07 0.56 -3.83
N PHE A 37 -14.98 0.01 -4.64
CA PHE A 37 -14.59 -0.70 -5.86
C PHE A 37 -14.04 0.30 -6.89
N THR A 38 -12.73 0.27 -7.09
CA THR A 38 -12.07 1.07 -8.11
C THR A 38 -12.42 0.50 -9.48
N ARG A 39 -13.02 1.34 -10.34
CA ARG A 39 -13.31 0.95 -11.72
C ARG A 39 -12.00 0.63 -12.44
N ARG A 40 -11.98 -0.45 -13.23
CA ARG A 40 -10.78 -0.89 -13.96
C ARG A 40 -10.07 0.22 -14.74
N TRP A 41 -10.82 1.11 -15.41
CA TRP A 41 -10.20 2.21 -16.18
C TRP A 41 -9.40 3.19 -15.31
N VAL A 42 -9.80 3.39 -14.05
CA VAL A 42 -9.08 4.25 -13.10
C VAL A 42 -7.76 3.59 -12.70
N VAL A 43 -7.79 2.28 -12.45
CA VAL A 43 -6.58 1.48 -12.16
C VAL A 43 -5.59 1.57 -13.30
N GLU A 44 -6.04 1.30 -14.54
CA GLU A 44 -5.20 1.36 -15.74
C GLU A 44 -4.56 2.76 -15.91
N LEU A 45 -5.36 3.82 -15.73
CA LEU A 45 -4.87 5.20 -15.77
C LEU A 45 -3.79 5.44 -14.70
N ILE A 46 -3.99 5.00 -13.47
CA ILE A 46 -3.02 5.18 -12.39
C ILE A 46 -1.73 4.41 -12.68
N LEU A 47 -1.82 3.17 -13.17
CA LEU A 47 -0.65 2.37 -13.55
C LEU A 47 0.13 3.02 -14.70
N ASP A 48 -0.56 3.60 -15.68
CA ASP A 48 0.07 4.37 -16.76
C ASP A 48 0.80 5.60 -16.23
N LEU A 49 0.15 6.37 -15.36
CA LEU A 49 0.75 7.57 -14.75
C LEU A 49 1.94 7.23 -13.83
N ALA A 50 1.88 6.09 -13.14
CA ALA A 50 2.98 5.58 -12.32
C ALA A 50 4.14 5.02 -13.16
N GLY A 51 3.96 4.89 -14.47
CA GLY A 51 4.94 4.26 -15.36
C GLY A 51 5.11 2.76 -15.09
N PHE A 52 4.08 2.09 -14.57
CA PHE A 52 4.00 0.64 -14.45
C PHE A 52 3.47 0.06 -15.77
N THR A 53 4.29 0.16 -16.82
CA THR A 53 3.94 -0.22 -18.20
C THR A 53 4.76 -1.43 -18.64
N ALA A 54 4.19 -2.26 -19.51
CA ALA A 54 4.77 -3.55 -19.86
C ALA A 54 6.07 -3.46 -20.68
N ASP A 55 6.39 -2.30 -21.28
CA ASP A 55 7.63 -2.03 -22.00
C ASP A 55 8.87 -1.86 -21.09
N ARG A 56 8.67 -1.86 -19.77
CA ARG A 56 9.74 -1.86 -18.77
C ARG A 56 9.98 -3.27 -18.27
N ASP A 57 11.21 -3.56 -17.79
CA ASP A 57 11.55 -4.84 -17.16
C ASP A 57 10.95 -4.91 -15.75
N LEU A 58 9.65 -5.19 -15.66
CA LEU A 58 8.88 -5.18 -14.41
C LEU A 58 9.32 -6.31 -13.46
N ALA A 59 9.86 -7.42 -13.99
CA ALA A 59 10.41 -8.51 -13.18
C ALA A 59 11.65 -8.09 -12.38
N ALA A 60 12.39 -7.06 -12.83
CA ALA A 60 13.53 -6.49 -12.12
C ALA A 60 13.13 -5.41 -11.09
N MET A 61 11.82 -5.13 -10.96
CA MET A 61 11.27 -4.12 -10.06
C MET A 61 10.41 -4.78 -8.97
N VAL A 62 10.11 -4.02 -7.91
CA VAL A 62 9.13 -4.42 -6.90
C VAL A 62 8.05 -3.36 -6.84
N ALA A 63 6.82 -3.73 -7.18
CA ALA A 63 5.64 -2.91 -6.94
C ALA A 63 4.90 -3.39 -5.70
N VAL A 64 4.40 -2.44 -4.91
CA VAL A 64 3.73 -2.68 -3.64
C VAL A 64 2.32 -2.14 -3.73
N GLU A 65 1.34 -2.99 -3.45
CA GLU A 65 -0.02 -2.60 -3.18
C GLU A 65 -0.29 -2.67 -1.67
N PRO A 66 -0.40 -1.53 -0.96
CA PRO A 66 -0.42 -1.50 0.50
C PRO A 66 -1.79 -1.77 1.14
N SER A 67 -2.86 -1.81 0.35
CA SER A 67 -4.24 -2.06 0.78
C SER A 67 -5.01 -2.78 -0.33
N CYS A 68 -4.68 -4.05 -0.56
CA CYS A 68 -5.06 -4.76 -1.78
C CYS A 68 -6.57 -5.00 -1.93
N GLY A 69 -7.35 -4.99 -0.85
CA GLY A 69 -8.77 -5.26 -0.88
C GLY A 69 -9.08 -6.52 -1.68
N ALA A 70 -10.06 -6.45 -2.58
CA ALA A 70 -10.40 -7.54 -3.51
C ALA A 70 -9.49 -7.63 -4.77
N GLY A 71 -8.30 -7.01 -4.76
CA GLY A 71 -7.30 -7.16 -5.83
C GLY A 71 -7.51 -6.29 -7.07
N ALA A 72 -8.24 -5.17 -6.96
CA ALA A 72 -8.55 -4.30 -8.12
C ALA A 72 -7.31 -3.81 -8.88
N PHE A 73 -6.21 -3.51 -8.17
CA PHE A 73 -4.91 -3.17 -8.76
C PHE A 73 -4.10 -4.40 -9.17
N LEU A 74 -4.16 -5.47 -8.39
CA LEU A 74 -3.33 -6.67 -8.60
C LEU A 74 -3.62 -7.34 -9.94
N VAL A 75 -4.88 -7.43 -10.35
CA VAL A 75 -5.22 -8.09 -11.63
C VAL A 75 -4.56 -7.38 -12.83
N PRO A 76 -4.74 -6.06 -13.05
CA PRO A 76 -4.02 -5.35 -14.10
C PRO A 76 -2.49 -5.34 -13.91
N MET A 77 -1.98 -5.30 -12.67
CA MET A 77 -0.54 -5.37 -12.42
C MET A 77 0.06 -6.71 -12.86
N VAL A 78 -0.60 -7.83 -12.58
CA VAL A 78 -0.18 -9.17 -13.01
C VAL A 78 -0.24 -9.30 -14.53
N GLU A 79 -1.31 -8.83 -15.17
CA GLU A 79 -1.44 -8.84 -16.64
C GLU A 79 -0.26 -8.08 -17.30
N ARG A 80 0.06 -6.89 -16.78
CA ARG A 80 1.20 -6.09 -17.28
C ARG A 80 2.55 -6.74 -16.99
N LEU A 81 2.72 -7.37 -15.82
CA LEU A 81 3.94 -8.09 -15.47
C LEU A 81 4.17 -9.30 -16.37
N VAL A 82 3.13 -10.08 -16.67
CA VAL A 82 3.19 -11.21 -17.60
C VAL A 82 3.59 -10.75 -19.00
N GLU A 83 3.00 -9.66 -19.48
CA GLU A 83 3.36 -9.08 -20.78
C GLU A 83 4.78 -8.54 -20.80
N SER A 84 5.21 -7.86 -19.73
CA SER A 84 6.60 -7.43 -19.56
C SER A 84 7.58 -8.61 -19.61
N CYS A 85 7.29 -9.69 -18.88
CA CYS A 85 8.10 -10.89 -18.93
C CYS A 85 8.26 -11.43 -20.35
N ARG A 86 7.15 -11.46 -21.12
CA ARG A 86 7.17 -11.86 -22.54
C ARG A 86 8.04 -10.94 -23.40
N LEU A 87 7.93 -9.62 -23.21
CA LEU A 87 8.68 -8.62 -23.98
C LEU A 87 10.18 -8.62 -23.66
N HIS A 88 10.55 -8.90 -22.42
CA HIS A 88 11.93 -8.89 -21.94
C HIS A 88 12.60 -10.27 -21.89
N GLY A 89 11.88 -11.32 -22.29
CA GLY A 89 12.41 -12.70 -22.28
C GLY A 89 12.66 -13.25 -20.88
N ARG A 90 11.88 -12.81 -19.89
CA ARG A 90 11.92 -13.30 -18.50
C ARG A 90 10.98 -14.48 -18.33
N SER A 91 11.39 -15.43 -17.50
CA SER A 91 10.49 -16.44 -16.96
C SER A 91 9.60 -15.85 -15.87
N LEU A 92 8.43 -16.45 -15.64
CA LEU A 92 7.56 -16.04 -14.52
C LEU A 92 8.20 -16.33 -13.15
N ASP A 93 9.11 -17.31 -13.08
CA ASP A 93 9.85 -17.61 -11.84
C ASP A 93 10.76 -16.44 -11.42
N GLU A 94 11.41 -15.78 -12.38
CA GLU A 94 12.19 -14.56 -12.13
C GLU A 94 11.32 -13.41 -11.59
N ALA A 95 10.02 -13.40 -11.92
CA ALA A 95 9.09 -12.36 -11.49
C ALA A 95 8.41 -12.66 -10.13
N ARG A 96 8.73 -13.79 -9.46
CA ARG A 96 8.00 -14.25 -8.26
C ARG A 96 7.93 -13.23 -7.12
N LEU A 97 8.88 -12.30 -7.05
CA LEU A 97 8.96 -11.28 -5.98
C LEU A 97 8.62 -9.86 -6.47
N ALA A 98 8.15 -9.72 -7.72
CA ALA A 98 7.95 -8.43 -8.36
C ALA A 98 6.68 -7.69 -7.86
N LEU A 99 5.71 -8.42 -7.30
CA LEU A 99 4.50 -7.85 -6.72
C LEU A 99 4.42 -8.21 -5.23
N ARG A 100 4.02 -7.24 -4.41
CA ARG A 100 3.75 -7.43 -2.98
C ARG A 100 2.43 -6.76 -2.65
N ALA A 101 1.53 -7.51 -2.01
CA ALA A 101 0.22 -7.03 -1.61
C ALA A 101 0.07 -7.14 -0.10
N PHE A 102 -0.55 -6.14 0.51
CA PHE A 102 -0.85 -6.11 1.94
C PHE A 102 -2.26 -5.60 2.14
N ASP A 103 -2.92 -6.08 3.19
CA ASP A 103 -4.18 -5.53 3.68
C ASP A 103 -4.21 -5.64 5.21
N LEU A 104 -4.99 -4.78 5.85
CA LEU A 104 -5.18 -4.83 7.30
C LEU A 104 -6.16 -5.95 7.68
N LEU A 105 -7.12 -6.25 6.81
CA LEU A 105 -8.09 -7.32 7.01
C LEU A 105 -7.54 -8.62 6.43
N PRO A 106 -7.36 -9.69 7.24
CA PRO A 106 -6.83 -10.96 6.75
C PRO A 106 -7.62 -11.55 5.58
N VAL A 107 -8.95 -11.39 5.60
CA VAL A 107 -9.83 -11.87 4.50
C VAL A 107 -9.47 -11.28 3.14
N ASN A 108 -9.04 -10.02 3.10
CA ASN A 108 -8.64 -9.36 1.86
C ASN A 108 -7.27 -9.86 1.39
N ALA A 109 -6.32 -10.01 2.30
CA ALA A 109 -5.00 -10.54 2.00
C ALA A 109 -5.02 -12.01 1.57
N GLU A 110 -5.98 -12.80 2.04
CA GLU A 110 -6.19 -14.20 1.62
C GLU A 110 -6.94 -14.32 0.28
N LEU A 111 -7.80 -13.34 -0.04
CA LEU A 111 -8.58 -13.30 -1.28
C LEU A 111 -7.74 -12.85 -2.48
N ALA A 112 -6.84 -11.88 -2.25
CA ALA A 112 -6.07 -11.17 -3.27
C ALA A 112 -4.88 -11.98 -3.82
#